data_AF-A0AA35M6P6-F1
#
_entry.id   AF-A0AA35M6P6-F1
#
_cell.length_a   1.000
_cell.length_b   1.000
_cell.length_c   1.000
_cell.angle_alpha   90.00
_cell.angle_beta   90.00
_cell.angle_gamma   90.00
#
_symmetry.space_group_name_H-M   'P 1'
#
loop_
_entity.id
_entity.type
_entity.pdbx_description
1 polymer ?
#
loop_
_entity_poly.entity_id
_entity_poly.type
_entity_poly.pdbx_seq_one_letter_code
_entity_poly.pdbx_strand_id
1 'polypeptide(L)'
;MSTDVNLKSVYLCCHHILPLMEKQGSGTVVNVASVAALRYAGKPQVAYSATKAAMIQFTKATAAIYAPKGVRLNVIVPGLMNSPLVGMLADKYAASNLEGFKAERDKAVPMGKMGQSFDVAMDPGHLWVL
;
A
#
# COMPACT_ATOMS: atom_id res chain seq x y z
N MET A 1 8.94 -1.63 15.18
CA MET A 1 8.17 -2.61 14.39
C MET A 1 7.49 -2.01 13.16
N SER A 2 6.45 -1.17 13.25
CA SER A 2 5.77 -0.66 12.03
C SER A 2 6.65 0.24 11.16
N THR A 3 7.48 1.10 11.76
CA THR A 3 8.39 1.99 11.03
C THR A 3 9.49 1.22 10.31
N ASP A 4 10.06 0.20 10.97
CA ASP A 4 11.12 -0.64 10.41
C ASP A 4 10.61 -1.46 9.21
N VAL A 5 9.42 -2.04 9.33
CA VAL A 5 8.89 -2.92 8.29
C VAL A 5 8.28 -2.13 7.13
N ASN A 6 7.59 -1.01 7.37
CA ASN A 6 6.93 -0.28 6.29
C ASN A 6 7.82 0.78 5.65
N LEU A 7 8.52 1.59 6.45
CA LEU A 7 9.21 2.77 5.92
C LEU A 7 10.69 2.49 5.66
N LYS A 8 11.39 1.85 6.61
CA LYS A 8 12.81 1.52 6.44
C LYS A 8 13.04 0.53 5.29
N SER A 9 12.16 -0.46 5.11
CA SER A 9 12.23 -1.40 3.99
C SER A 9 12.16 -0.68 2.63
N VAL A 10 11.15 0.19 2.44
CA VAL A 10 10.95 0.96 1.20
C VAL A 10 12.14 1.87 0.94
N TYR A 11 12.62 2.56 1.97
CA TYR A 11 13.81 3.39 1.88
C TYR A 11 15.03 2.57 1.42
N LEU A 12 15.32 1.45 2.07
CA LEU A 12 16.48 0.62 1.73
C LEU A 12 16.37 0.03 0.33
N CYS A 13 15.21 -0.50 -0.06
CA CYS A 13 14.99 -1.00 -1.41
C CYS A 13 15.24 0.09 -2.45
N CYS A 14 14.68 1.29 -2.26
CA CYS A 14 14.87 2.43 -3.16
C CYS A 14 16.33 2.91 -3.17
N HIS A 15 16.98 2.99 -2.01
CA HIS A 15 18.36 3.41 -1.88
C HIS A 15 19.31 2.55 -2.71
N HIS A 16 19.07 1.24 -2.78
CA HIS A 16 19.90 0.32 -3.54
C HIS A 16 19.50 0.22 -5.03
N ILE A 17 18.22 0.24 -5.37
CA ILE A 17 17.77 0.01 -6.76
C ILE A 17 17.79 1.26 -7.63
N LEU A 18 17.53 2.45 -7.05
CA LEU A 18 17.40 3.68 -7.82
C LEU A 18 18.70 4.10 -8.52
N PRO A 19 19.89 3.98 -7.92
CA PRO A 19 21.14 4.25 -8.64
C PRO A 19 21.37 3.31 -9.83
N LEU A 20 20.87 2.07 -9.76
CA LEU A 20 20.97 1.11 -10.86
C LEU A 20 20.01 1.48 -12.00
N MET A 21 18.75 1.80 -11.68
CA MET A 21 17.76 2.23 -12.67
C MET A 21 18.13 3.57 -13.32
N GLU A 22 18.74 4.50 -12.57
CA GLU A 22 19.27 5.76 -13.09
C GLU A 22 20.39 5.51 -14.12
N LYS A 23 21.36 4.64 -13.81
CA LYS A 23 22.40 4.25 -14.78
C LYS A 23 21.82 3.57 -16.02
N GLN A 24 20.75 2.80 -15.85
CA GLN A 24 20.04 2.15 -16.95
C GLN A 24 19.22 3.16 -17.79
N GLY A 25 18.96 4.36 -17.28
CA GLY A 25 18.05 5.34 -17.90
C GLY A 25 16.60 4.87 -17.98
N SER A 26 16.24 3.81 -17.26
CA SER A 26 14.88 3.26 -17.23
C SER A 26 14.62 2.49 -15.94
N GLY A 27 13.39 2.58 -15.44
CA GLY A 27 12.97 1.82 -14.28
C GLY A 27 11.53 2.09 -13.87
N THR A 28 10.98 1.20 -13.05
CA THR A 28 9.67 1.39 -12.43
C THR A 28 9.68 0.81 -11.02
N VAL A 29 9.27 1.61 -10.05
CA VAL A 29 9.04 1.19 -8.66
C VAL A 29 7.58 1.37 -8.33
N VAL A 30 6.98 0.35 -7.72
CA VAL A 30 5.61 0.40 -7.21
C VAL A 30 5.64 0.08 -5.73
N ASN A 31 5.26 1.07 -4.91
CA ASN A 31 5.10 0.90 -3.47
C ASN A 31 3.64 0.61 -3.13
N VAL A 32 3.40 -0.10 -2.03
CA VAL A 32 2.04 -0.45 -1.56
C VAL A 32 1.75 0.21 -0.21
N ALA A 33 0.92 1.25 -0.23
CA ALA A 33 0.45 1.96 0.94
C ALA A 33 -0.85 1.32 1.51
N SER A 34 -1.80 2.13 1.96
CA SER A 34 -3.10 1.69 2.48
C SER A 34 -4.05 2.90 2.58
N VAL A 35 -5.36 2.69 2.44
CA VAL A 35 -6.37 3.73 2.75
C VAL A 35 -6.25 4.28 4.17
N ALA A 36 -5.65 3.52 5.09
CA ALA A 36 -5.33 3.99 6.46
C ALA A 36 -4.31 5.13 6.48
N ALA A 37 -3.58 5.37 5.38
CA ALA A 37 -2.71 6.53 5.19
C ALA A 37 -3.49 7.83 4.90
N LEU A 38 -4.70 7.70 4.36
CA LEU A 38 -5.49 8.84 3.86
C LEU A 38 -6.58 9.26 4.83
N ARG A 39 -7.09 8.32 5.66
CA ARG A 39 -8.15 8.58 6.62
C ARG A 39 -8.14 7.60 7.78
N TYR A 40 -8.84 7.96 8.85
CA TYR A 40 -9.14 7.03 9.92
C TYR A 40 -10.04 5.90 9.42
N ALA A 41 -9.56 4.66 9.51
CA ALA A 41 -10.24 3.47 8.99
C ALA A 41 -10.98 2.66 10.08
N GLY A 42 -11.39 3.33 11.17
CA GLY A 42 -12.14 2.69 12.26
C GLY A 42 -11.29 1.82 13.20
N LYS A 43 -9.95 1.93 13.15
CA LYS A 43 -9.04 1.17 14.02
C LYS A 43 -7.93 2.07 14.58
N PRO A 44 -7.54 1.92 15.85
CA PRO A 44 -6.50 2.72 16.48
C PRO A 44 -5.09 2.29 16.02
N GLN A 45 -4.78 2.52 14.74
CA GLN A 45 -3.54 2.08 14.09
C GLN A 45 -2.61 3.25 13.75
N VAL A 46 -2.43 4.18 14.70
CA VAL A 46 -1.72 5.47 14.46
C VAL A 46 -0.35 5.28 13.82
N ALA A 47 0.49 4.39 14.37
CA ALA A 47 1.83 4.14 13.82
C ALA A 47 1.79 3.54 12.41
N TYR A 48 0.87 2.61 12.15
CA TYR A 48 0.70 2.04 10.80
C TYR A 48 0.24 3.10 9.81
N SER A 49 -0.82 3.86 10.14
CA SER A 49 -1.33 4.97 9.33
C SER A 49 -0.26 6.00 9.01
N ALA A 50 0.51 6.45 10.02
CA ALA A 50 1.60 7.39 9.84
C ALA A 50 2.69 6.84 8.90
N THR A 51 3.11 5.59 9.08
CA THR A 51 4.12 4.98 8.20
C THR A 51 3.63 4.81 6.76
N LYS A 52 2.35 4.49 6.56
CA LYS A 52 1.76 4.37 5.23
C LYS A 52 1.57 5.73 4.54
N ALA A 53 1.29 6.80 5.30
CA ALA A 53 1.31 8.18 4.79
C ALA A 53 2.73 8.61 4.40
N ALA A 54 3.73 8.29 5.23
CA ALA A 54 5.12 8.56 4.91
C ALA A 54 5.57 7.86 3.62
N MET A 55 5.12 6.63 3.36
CA MET A 55 5.40 5.94 2.08
C MET A 55 4.81 6.66 0.86
N ILE A 56 3.60 7.22 0.98
CA ILE A 56 2.98 8.00 -0.11
C ILE A 56 3.86 9.22 -0.41
N GLN A 57 4.21 9.99 0.62
CA GLN A 57 5.02 11.20 0.44
C GLN A 57 6.43 10.88 -0.06
N PHE A 58 7.07 9.85 0.49
CA PHE A 58 8.37 9.36 0.03
C PHE A 58 8.33 9.02 -1.46
N THR A 59 7.30 8.30 -1.90
CA THR A 59 7.15 7.91 -3.30
C THR A 59 6.95 9.14 -4.19
N LYS A 60 6.07 10.07 -3.81
CA LYS A 60 5.80 11.29 -4.58
C LYS A 60 7.04 12.17 -4.74
N ALA A 61 7.77 12.41 -3.65
CA ALA A 61 8.99 13.22 -3.67
C ALA A 61 10.09 12.56 -4.51
N THR A 62 10.28 11.25 -4.34
CA THR A 62 11.31 10.50 -5.09
C THR A 62 10.97 10.42 -6.57
N ALA A 63 9.69 10.24 -6.94
CA ALA A 63 9.23 10.26 -8.32
C ALA A 63 9.63 11.57 -9.04
N ALA A 64 9.43 12.72 -8.39
CA ALA A 64 9.79 14.01 -8.98
C ALA A 64 11.30 14.14 -9.27
N ILE A 65 12.14 13.59 -8.38
CA ILE A 65 13.61 13.60 -8.53
C ILE A 65 14.08 12.66 -9.66
N TYR A 66 13.40 11.52 -9.82
CA TYR A 66 13.84 10.42 -10.69
C TYR A 66 13.14 10.39 -12.07
N ALA A 67 12.04 11.12 -12.23
CA ALA A 67 11.35 11.28 -13.51
C ALA A 67 12.27 11.74 -14.66
N PRO A 68 13.10 12.80 -14.53
CA PRO A 68 14.01 13.21 -15.62
C PRO A 68 15.12 12.19 -15.89
N LYS A 69 15.31 11.22 -15.00
CA LYS A 69 16.30 10.14 -15.11
C LYS A 69 15.72 8.86 -15.73
N GLY A 70 14.49 8.92 -16.26
CA GLY A 70 13.81 7.79 -16.90
C GLY A 70 13.20 6.77 -15.93
N VAL A 71 13.15 7.07 -14.62
CA VAL A 71 12.63 6.13 -13.61
C VAL A 71 11.29 6.63 -13.08
N ARG A 72 10.27 5.77 -13.16
CA ARG A 72 8.92 6.06 -12.64
C ARG A 72 8.74 5.45 -11.27
N LEU A 73 8.10 6.18 -10.36
CA LEU A 73 7.73 5.67 -9.05
C LEU A 73 6.27 5.98 -8.78
N ASN A 74 5.49 4.95 -8.42
CA ASN A 74 4.08 5.06 -8.08
C ASN A 74 3.76 4.35 -6.78
N VAL A 75 2.63 4.72 -6.19
CA VAL A 75 2.12 4.08 -4.97
C VAL A 75 0.67 3.66 -5.17
N ILE A 76 0.38 2.39 -4.89
CA ILE A 76 -0.99 1.88 -4.86
C ILE A 76 -1.49 1.97 -3.42
N VAL A 77 -2.75 2.34 -3.25
CA VAL A 77 -3.37 2.57 -1.93
C VAL A 77 -4.56 1.62 -1.72
N PRO A 78 -4.33 0.34 -1.38
CA PRO A 78 -5.41 -0.62 -1.24
C PRO A 78 -6.39 -0.29 -0.10
N GLY A 79 -7.66 -0.57 -0.37
CA GLY A 79 -8.76 -0.54 0.60
C GLY A 79 -8.88 -1.82 1.42
N LEU A 80 -10.12 -2.23 1.71
CA LEU A 80 -10.37 -3.52 2.32
C LEU A 80 -10.22 -4.62 1.27
N MET A 81 -9.21 -5.47 1.48
CA MET A 81 -8.88 -6.58 0.58
C MET A 81 -9.27 -7.92 1.21
N ASN A 82 -9.80 -8.83 0.40
CA ASN A 82 -9.98 -10.23 0.70
C ASN A 82 -8.69 -10.97 0.38
N SER A 83 -7.88 -11.20 1.40
CA SER A 83 -6.61 -11.93 1.32
C SER A 83 -6.50 -12.90 2.49
N PRO A 84 -5.51 -13.81 2.51
CA PRO A 84 -5.31 -14.73 3.64
C PRO A 84 -5.18 -14.03 4.99
N LEU A 85 -4.75 -12.76 5.01
CA LEU A 85 -4.71 -11.92 6.21
C LEU A 85 -6.08 -11.78 6.89
N VAL A 86 -7.18 -11.83 6.15
CA VAL A 86 -8.54 -11.72 6.72
C VAL A 86 -8.83 -12.88 7.67
N GLY A 87 -8.31 -14.10 7.40
CA GLY A 87 -8.40 -15.24 8.30
C GLY A 87 -7.76 -14.94 9.65
N MET A 88 -6.47 -14.54 9.63
CA MET A 88 -5.74 -14.18 10.84
C MET A 88 -6.39 -13.02 11.63
N LEU A 89 -7.01 -12.07 10.92
CA LEU A 89 -7.75 -10.99 11.55
C LEU A 89 -9.07 -11.46 12.18
N ALA A 90 -9.76 -12.41 11.58
CA ALA A 90 -10.97 -13.00 12.17
C ALA A 90 -10.66 -13.76 13.45
N ASP A 91 -9.55 -14.51 13.49
CA ASP A 91 -9.09 -15.18 14.71
C ASP A 91 -8.81 -14.18 15.83
N LYS A 92 -8.17 -13.05 15.49
CA LYS A 92 -7.79 -12.03 16.47
C LYS A 92 -8.94 -11.15 16.94
N TYR A 93 -9.89 -10.84 16.07
CA TYR A 93 -10.88 -9.77 16.31
C TYR A 93 -12.34 -10.21 16.24
N ALA A 94 -12.61 -11.45 15.84
CA ALA A 94 -13.97 -11.93 15.62
C ALA A 94 -14.22 -13.33 16.20
N ALA A 95 -13.46 -13.74 17.21
CA ALA A 95 -13.56 -15.07 17.84
C ALA A 95 -13.56 -16.21 16.80
N SER A 96 -12.69 -16.10 15.79
CA SER A 96 -12.58 -17.03 14.66
C SER A 96 -13.83 -17.17 13.78
N ASN A 97 -14.83 -16.29 13.91
CA ASN A 97 -15.95 -16.20 12.98
C ASN A 97 -15.53 -15.51 11.67
N LEU A 98 -14.91 -16.28 10.77
CA LEU A 98 -14.41 -15.77 9.49
C LEU A 98 -15.54 -15.24 8.60
N GLU A 99 -16.66 -15.94 8.51
CA GLU A 99 -17.75 -15.57 7.60
C GLU A 99 -18.43 -14.27 8.05
N GLY A 100 -18.77 -14.16 9.33
CA GLY A 100 -19.34 -12.92 9.89
C GLY A 100 -18.36 -11.76 9.76
N PHE A 101 -17.07 -11.99 10.00
CA PHE A 101 -16.05 -10.96 9.85
C PHE A 101 -15.88 -10.49 8.40
N LYS A 102 -15.95 -11.39 7.42
CA LYS A 102 -15.94 -11.04 5.99
C LYS A 102 -17.17 -10.22 5.62
N ALA A 103 -18.36 -10.64 6.04
CA ALA A 103 -19.62 -9.95 5.75
C ALA A 103 -19.62 -8.50 6.27
N GLU A 104 -19.14 -8.27 7.50
CA GLU A 104 -19.03 -6.91 8.06
C GLU A 104 -18.02 -6.05 7.30
N ARG A 105 -16.92 -6.65 6.83
CA ARG A 105 -15.93 -5.94 6.01
C ARG A 105 -16.45 -5.61 4.62
N ASP A 106 -17.25 -6.48 4.02
CA ASP A 106 -17.89 -6.25 2.71
C ASP A 106 -18.89 -5.09 2.79
N LYS A 107 -19.70 -5.02 3.85
CA LYS A 107 -20.63 -3.90 4.11
C LYS A 107 -19.92 -2.55 4.26
N ALA A 108 -18.69 -2.55 4.76
CA ALA A 108 -17.89 -1.34 4.92
C ALA A 108 -17.30 -0.81 3.59
N VAL A 109 -17.46 -1.55 2.49
CA VAL A 109 -17.05 -1.12 1.14
C VAL A 109 -18.30 -0.62 0.39
N PRO A 110 -18.28 0.59 -0.21
CA PRO A 110 -19.43 1.11 -0.95
C PRO A 110 -19.92 0.20 -2.10
N MET A 111 -19.02 -0.56 -2.72
CA MET A 111 -19.35 -1.56 -3.75
C MET A 111 -19.92 -2.87 -3.18
N GLY A 112 -20.13 -2.96 -1.87
CA GLY A 112 -20.70 -4.12 -1.16
C GLY A 112 -19.79 -5.34 -1.09
N LYS A 113 -18.54 -5.25 -1.55
CA LYS A 113 -17.55 -6.34 -1.48
C LYS A 113 -16.12 -5.80 -1.37
N MET A 114 -15.27 -6.52 -0.64
CA MET A 114 -13.83 -6.30 -0.61
C MET A 114 -13.19 -6.55 -1.99
N GLY A 115 -12.10 -5.84 -2.26
CA GLY A 115 -11.25 -6.12 -3.42
C GLY A 115 -10.48 -7.43 -3.27
N GLN A 116 -10.04 -8.03 -4.37
CA GLN A 116 -9.14 -9.18 -4.41
C GLN A 116 -7.70 -8.73 -4.65
N SER A 117 -6.72 -9.56 -4.29
CA SER A 117 -5.30 -9.25 -4.56
C SER A 117 -5.01 -9.00 -6.04
N PHE A 118 -5.76 -9.64 -6.94
CA PHE A 118 -5.66 -9.40 -8.39
C PHE A 118 -6.06 -7.99 -8.80
N ASP A 119 -6.96 -7.33 -8.06
CA ASP A 119 -7.34 -5.94 -8.35
C ASP A 119 -6.17 -4.98 -8.12
N VAL A 120 -5.28 -5.30 -7.16
CA VAL A 120 -4.05 -4.53 -6.90
C VAL A 120 -2.98 -4.83 -7.95
N ALA A 121 -2.89 -6.07 -8.41
CA ALA A 121 -1.88 -6.48 -9.39
C ALA A 121 -2.22 -5.99 -10.81
N MET A 122 -3.50 -5.99 -11.16
CA MET A 122 -3.98 -5.58 -12.47
C MET A 122 -4.24 -4.09 -12.58
N ASP A 123 -4.09 -3.31 -11.50
CA ASP A 123 -4.16 -1.86 -11.55
C ASP A 123 -3.16 -1.36 -12.62
N PRO A 124 -3.63 -0.85 -13.76
CA PRO A 124 -2.79 -0.61 -14.93
C PRO A 124 -1.86 0.61 -14.78
N GLY A 125 -1.58 1.05 -13.55
CA GLY A 125 -0.77 2.22 -13.27
C GLY A 125 -1.40 3.52 -13.77
N HIS A 126 -2.73 3.58 -13.86
CA HIS A 126 -3.48 4.79 -14.22
C HIS A 126 -3.57 5.77 -13.04
N LEU A 127 -2.43 6.11 -12.45
CA LEU A 127 -2.27 7.28 -11.61
C LEU A 127 -0.98 7.95 -12.05
N TRP A 128 -1.15 8.88 -12.98
CA TRP A 128 -0.20 9.96 -13.20
C TRP A 128 0.06 10.62 -11.84
N VAL A 129 1.29 10.56 -11.36
CA VAL A 129 1.76 11.50 -10.34
C VAL A 129 1.89 12.86 -11.03
N LEU A 130 0.85 13.68 -10.89
CA LEU A 130 0.98 15.11 -10.60
C LEU A 130 0.37 15.35 -9.21
#